data_AF-A0A526XT04-F1
#
_entry.id   AF-A0A526XT04-F1
#
_cell.length_a   1.000
_cell.length_b   1.000
_cell.length_c   1.000
_cell.angle_alpha   90.00
_cell.angle_beta   90.00
_cell.angle_gamma   90.00
#
_symmetry.space_group_name_H-M   'P 1'
#
loop_
_entity.id
_entity.type
_entity.pdbx_description
1 polymer ?
#
loop_
_entity_poly.entity_id
_entity_poly.type
_entity_poly.pdbx_seq_one_letter_code
_entity_poly.pdbx_strand_id
1 'polypeptide(L)' 'VTEPMTASLFAEYSRLMGPAADSSLVEERGSRDQFTIGVSTTYRFDFSM' A
#
# COMPACT_ATOMS: atom_id res chain seq x y z
N VAL A 1 3.18 21.17 1.39
CA VAL A 1 1.83 20.62 1.66
C VAL A 1 1.00 21.72 2.29
N THR A 2 -0.14 22.08 1.70
CA THR A 2 -1.06 23.14 2.17
C THR A 2 -2.00 22.57 3.23
N GLU A 3 -2.54 23.40 4.13
CA GLU A 3 -3.15 22.98 5.41
C GLU A 3 -4.22 21.87 5.34
N PRO A 4 -5.14 21.81 4.35
CA PRO A 4 -6.08 20.69 4.24
C PRO A 4 -5.61 19.57 3.28
N MET A 5 -4.44 19.68 2.64
CA MET A 5 -3.92 18.77 1.61
C MET A 5 -2.56 18.18 2.00
N THR A 6 -2.51 16.88 2.28
CA THR A 6 -1.25 16.15 2.50
C THR A 6 -0.90 15.34 1.26
N ALA A 7 0.32 15.48 0.74
CA ALA A 7 0.85 14.61 -0.30
C ALA A 7 1.97 13.73 0.29
N SER A 8 1.95 12.45 -0.04
CA SER A 8 2.87 11.44 0.50
C SER A 8 3.41 10.54 -0.60
N LEU A 9 4.67 10.14 -0.45
CA LEU A 9 5.30 9.04 -1.17
C LEU A 9 5.44 7.88 -0.20
N PHE A 10 5.12 6.66 -0.65
CA PHE A 10 5.26 5.48 0.18
C PHE A 10 5.88 4.32 -0.60
N ALA A 11 6.65 3.50 0.11
CA ALA A 11 7.18 2.24 -0.36
C ALA A 11 7.03 1.22 0.76
N GLU A 12 6.46 0.07 0.44
CA GLU A 12 6.11 -0.98 1.38
C GLU A 12 6.62 -2.33 0.88
N TYR A 13 7.10 -3.14 1.81
CA TYR A 13 7.48 -4.52 1.56
C TYR A 13 6.70 -5.43 2.49
N SER A 14 6.10 -6.46 1.93
CA SER A 14 5.43 -7.53 2.66
C SER A 14 5.83 -8.88 2.06
N ARG A 15 5.93 -9.89 2.92
CA ARG A 15 6.21 -11.26 2.50
C ARG A 15 5.04 -12.16 2.84
N LEU A 16 4.52 -12.84 1.81
CA LEU A 16 3.47 -13.84 1.97
C LEU A 16 4.06 -15.06 2.69
N MET A 17 3.36 -15.54 3.71
CA MET A 17 3.78 -16.65 4.56
C MET A 17 2.65 -17.66 4.77
N GLY A 18 3.03 -18.90 5.09
CA GLY A 18 2.08 -20.00 5.29
C GLY A 18 1.26 -20.30 4.03
N PRO A 19 -0.05 -20.62 4.17
CA PRO A 19 -0.89 -21.01 3.03
C PRO A 19 -0.96 -20.00 1.89
N ALA A 20 -0.78 -18.71 2.17
CA ALA A 20 -0.73 -17.67 1.15
C ALA A 20 0.55 -17.76 0.29
N ALA A 21 1.66 -18.18 0.87
CA ALA A 21 2.93 -18.37 0.17
C ALA A 21 2.96 -19.64 -0.69
N ASP A 22 2.26 -20.67 -0.25
CA ASP A 22 2.20 -22.00 -0.87
C ASP A 22 0.99 -22.16 -1.80
N SER A 23 0.30 -21.06 -2.12
CA SER A 23 -0.78 -21.06 -3.10
C SER A 23 -0.20 -21.15 -4.52
N SER A 24 -0.79 -21.98 -5.37
CA SER A 24 -0.37 -22.12 -6.78
C SER A 24 -0.38 -20.80 -7.54
N LEU A 25 -1.26 -19.87 -7.16
CA LEU A 25 -1.27 -18.52 -7.73
C LEU A 25 0.05 -17.77 -7.47
N VAL A 26 0.61 -17.91 -6.27
CA VAL A 26 1.85 -17.25 -5.86
C VAL A 26 3.07 -18.01 -6.36
N GLU A 27 3.04 -19.34 -6.33
CA GLU A 27 4.16 -20.18 -6.74
C GLU A 27 4.37 -20.23 -8.25
N GLU A 28 3.29 -20.28 -9.04
CA GLU A 28 3.39 -20.42 -10.50
C GLU A 28 3.41 -19.09 -11.24
N ARG A 29 2.70 -18.07 -10.72
CA ARG A 29 2.44 -16.82 -11.44
C ARG A 29 2.64 -15.56 -10.61
N GLY A 30 3.04 -15.69 -9.34
CA GLY A 30 3.19 -14.57 -8.42
C GLY A 30 4.58 -14.50 -7.81
N SER A 31 4.65 -13.88 -6.65
CA SER A 31 5.86 -13.78 -5.84
C SER A 31 5.48 -13.75 -4.37
N ARG A 32 6.22 -14.47 -3.53
CA ARG A 32 6.07 -14.39 -2.08
C ARG A 32 6.53 -13.03 -1.55
N ASP A 33 7.47 -12.41 -2.24
CA ASP A 33 7.99 -11.08 -1.94
C ASP A 33 7.15 -10.04 -2.67
N GLN A 34 6.45 -9.20 -1.92
CA GLN A 34 5.53 -8.20 -2.43
C GLN A 34 6.03 -6.80 -2.09
N PHE A 35 6.38 -6.05 -3.13
CA PHE A 35 6.83 -4.68 -3.03
C PHE A 35 5.77 -3.76 -3.64
N THR A 36 5.40 -2.70 -2.92
CA THR A 36 4.41 -1.72 -3.38
C THR A 36 5.01 -0.33 -3.23
N ILE A 37 4.90 0.48 -4.27
CA ILE A 37 5.31 1.89 -4.25
C ILE A 37 4.16 2.73 -4.77
N GLY A 38 3.96 3.89 -4.16
CA GLY A 38 2.89 4.77 -4.57
C GLY A 38 3.04 6.19 -4.08
N VAL A 39 2.14 7.02 -4.60
CA VAL A 39 1.90 8.39 -4.16
C VAL A 39 0.46 8.49 -3.70
N SER A 40 0.21 9.27 -2.67
CA SER A 40 -1.14 9.54 -2.18
C SER A 40 -1.30 11.02 -1.88
N THR A 41 -2.48 11.56 -2.17
CA THR A 41 -2.88 12.88 -1.70
C THR A 41 -4.15 12.76 -0.87
N THR A 42 -4.13 13.28 0.34
CA THR A 42 -5.24 13.24 1.29
C THR A 42 -5.77 14.65 1.50
N TYR A 43 -7.09 14.82 1.35
CA TYR A 43 -7.81 16.04 1.73
C TYR A 43 -8.53 15.85 3.06
N ARG A 44 -8.41 16.80 3.99
CA ARG A 44 -9.22 16.82 5.22
C ARG A 44 -10.26 17.93 5.16
N PHE A 45 -11.54 17.55 5.32
CA PHE A 45 -12.64 18.50 5.47
C PHE A 45 -12.76 18.91 6.94
N ASP A 46 -12.40 20.14 7.26
CA ASP A 46 -12.61 20.71 8.60
C ASP A 46 -13.91 21.53 8.59
N PHE A 47 -15.01 20.92 9.05
CA PHE A 47 -16.29 21.61 9.22
C PHE A 47 -16.33 22.28 10.60
N SER A 48 -16.50 23.60 10.65
CA SER A 48 -16.92 24.31 11.87
C SER A 48 -18.40 24.66 11.72
N MET A 49 -19.21 24.30 12.72
CA MET A 49 -20.58 24.77 12.88
C MET A 49 -20.60 26.06 13.68
#